data_AF-A0A9D2R1H5-F1
#
_entry.id   AF-A0A9D2R1H5-F1
#
_cell.length_a   1.000
_cell.length_b   1.000
_cell.length_c   1.000
_cell.angle_alpha   90.00
_cell.angle_beta   90.00
_cell.angle_gamma   90.00
#
_symmetry.space_group_name_H-M   'P 1'
#
loop_
_entity.id
_entity.type
_entity.pdbx_description
1 polymer ?
#
loop_
_entity_poly.entity_id
_entity_poly.type
_entity_poly.pdbx_seq_one_letter_code
_entity_poly.pdbx_strand_id
1 'polypeptide(L)'
;NITQKTWEDVQTLLPYVIAGLILALLFTKMCNLMSLEDKTARSLGINVNLMRILISLVAVLLASISTAVVGAISFLGLIVPHIGRLLVGSDHRALVPFSMLAGAFTFLLADTIGRTVAAPYEVSASIIMSVIGGPFFIILLRRSKKYAA
;
A
#
# COMPACT_ATOMS: atom_id res chain seq x y z
N ASN A 1 0.64 17.12 -2.45
CA ASN A 1 1.85 17.95 -2.57
C ASN A 1 2.37 18.20 -1.16
N ILE A 2 3.59 17.76 -0.82
CA ILE A 2 4.11 17.72 0.56
C ILE A 2 4.80 19.04 0.93
N THR A 3 5.07 19.91 -0.05
CA THR A 3 5.82 21.17 0.12
C THR A 3 5.14 22.18 1.06
N GLN A 4 3.80 22.12 1.23
CA GLN A 4 3.05 23.04 2.10
C GLN A 4 2.69 22.46 3.49
N LYS A 5 3.28 21.33 3.90
CA LYS A 5 2.89 20.66 5.16
C LYS A 5 3.67 21.16 6.36
N THR A 6 2.96 21.47 7.45
CA THR A 6 3.53 21.97 8.70
C THR A 6 3.75 20.84 9.71
N TRP A 7 4.54 21.10 10.76
CA TRP A 7 4.74 20.14 11.86
C TRP A 7 3.45 19.84 12.63
N GLU A 8 2.48 20.76 12.62
CA GLU A 8 1.16 20.57 13.23
C GLU A 8 0.33 19.52 12.48
N ASP A 9 0.40 19.47 11.14
CA ASP A 9 -0.21 18.42 10.34
C ASP A 9 0.33 17.05 10.75
N VAL A 10 1.65 16.96 10.93
CA VAL A 10 2.34 15.72 11.33
C VAL A 10 1.89 15.28 12.71
N GLN A 11 1.89 16.17 13.70
CA GLN A 11 1.48 15.85 15.07
C GLN A 11 0.02 15.39 15.14
N THR A 12 -0.86 16.01 14.33
CA THR A 12 -2.28 15.64 14.27
C THR A 12 -2.46 14.27 13.61
N LEU A 13 -1.70 13.97 12.55
CA LEU A 13 -1.81 12.71 11.80
C LEU A 13 -1.21 11.50 12.52
N LEU A 14 -0.10 11.72 13.21
CA LEU A 14 0.70 10.68 13.84
C LEU A 14 -0.12 9.71 14.71
N PRO A 15 -0.99 10.14 15.64
CA PRO A 15 -1.78 9.21 16.43
C PRO A 15 -2.75 8.36 15.59
N TYR A 16 -3.40 8.94 14.57
CA TYR A 16 -4.33 8.20 13.71
C TYR A 16 -3.60 7.20 12.83
N VAL A 17 -2.44 7.58 12.27
CA VAL A 17 -1.61 6.67 11.46
C VAL A 17 -1.10 5.53 12.33
N ILE A 18 -0.55 5.81 13.52
CA ILE A 18 -0.06 4.76 14.44
C ILE A 18 -1.19 3.80 14.83
N ALA A 19 -2.36 4.33 15.20
CA ALA A 19 -3.51 3.49 15.54
C ALA A 19 -3.94 2.60 14.36
N GLY A 20 -4.01 3.16 13.15
CA GLY A 20 -4.32 2.42 11.94
C GLY A 20 -3.28 1.35 11.59
N LEU A 21 -1.99 1.64 11.77
CA LEU A 21 -0.91 0.68 11.54
C LEU A 21 -0.94 -0.47 12.55
N ILE A 22 -1.18 -0.19 13.83
CA ILE A 22 -1.35 -1.23 14.86
C ILE A 22 -2.53 -2.13 14.51
N LEU A 23 -3.68 -1.54 14.13
CA LEU A 23 -4.83 -2.30 13.66
C LEU A 23 -4.47 -3.19 12.46
N ALA A 24 -3.79 -2.64 11.45
CA ALA A 24 -3.35 -3.42 10.29
C ALA A 24 -2.46 -4.62 10.68
N LEU A 25 -1.55 -4.44 11.63
CA LEU A 25 -0.70 -5.52 12.14
C LEU A 25 -1.49 -6.61 12.88
N LEU A 26 -2.51 -6.26 13.65
CA LEU A 26 -3.39 -7.22 14.33
C LEU A 26 -4.19 -8.08 13.35
N PHE A 27 -4.63 -7.50 12.23
CA PHE A 27 -5.41 -8.21 11.20
C PHE A 27 -4.55 -9.07 10.25
N THR A 28 -3.22 -9.04 10.33
CA THR A 28 -2.32 -9.84 9.46
C THR A 28 -2.63 -11.33 9.45
N LYS A 29 -2.91 -11.91 10.63
CA LYS A 29 -3.27 -13.33 10.76
C LYS A 29 -4.57 -13.66 10.04
N MET A 30 -5.55 -12.76 10.11
CA MET A 30 -6.84 -12.91 9.45
C MET A 30 -6.71 -12.78 7.93
N CYS A 31 -5.83 -11.89 7.44
CA CYS A 31 -5.52 -11.79 6.02
C CYS A 31 -4.96 -13.10 5.44
N ASN A 32 -4.10 -13.83 6.18
CA ASN A 32 -3.63 -15.14 5.75
C ASN A 32 -4.77 -16.17 5.65
N LEU A 33 -5.71 -16.14 6.59
CA LEU A 33 -6.86 -17.05 6.57
C LEU A 33 -7.80 -16.75 5.40
N MET A 34 -7.93 -15.48 5.00
CA MET A 34 -8.65 -15.09 3.78
C MET A 34 -7.91 -15.43 2.48
N SER A 35 -6.65 -15.85 2.55
CA SER A 35 -5.94 -16.35 1.37
C SER A 35 -6.34 -17.79 1.03
N LEU A 36 -7.01 -18.50 1.93
CA LEU A 36 -7.62 -19.80 1.66
C LEU A 36 -8.95 -19.62 0.91
N GLU A 37 -9.41 -20.67 0.24
CA GLU A 37 -10.73 -20.68 -0.36
C GLU A 37 -11.83 -20.43 0.69
N ASP A 38 -12.86 -19.67 0.30
CA ASP A 38 -13.98 -19.28 1.18
C ASP A 38 -14.64 -20.49 1.88
N LYS A 39 -14.69 -21.64 1.21
CA LYS A 39 -15.25 -22.89 1.77
C LYS A 39 -14.41 -23.38 2.97
N THR A 40 -13.09 -23.37 2.84
CA THR A 40 -12.16 -23.80 3.89
C THR A 40 -12.18 -22.81 5.05
N ALA A 41 -12.18 -21.51 4.78
CA ALA A 41 -12.26 -20.48 5.82
C ALA A 41 -13.58 -20.56 6.62
N ARG A 42 -14.71 -20.79 5.94
CA ARG A 42 -16.02 -21.00 6.61
C ARG A 42 -16.03 -22.27 7.46
N SER A 43 -15.39 -23.35 6.99
CA SER A 43 -15.26 -24.59 7.76
C SER A 43 -14.43 -24.44 9.04
N LEU A 44 -13.56 -23.43 9.12
CA LEU A 44 -12.81 -23.06 10.33
C LEU A 44 -13.62 -22.17 11.30
N GLY A 45 -14.91 -21.93 11.03
CA GLY A 45 -15.77 -21.09 11.86
C GLY A 45 -15.57 -19.58 11.63
N ILE A 46 -14.83 -19.19 10.59
CA ILE A 46 -14.56 -17.78 10.30
C ILE A 46 -15.70 -17.22 9.45
N ASN A 47 -16.27 -16.10 9.91
CA ASN A 47 -17.26 -15.37 9.15
C ASN A 47 -16.58 -14.49 8.08
N VAL A 48 -16.33 -15.07 6.90
CA VAL A 48 -15.56 -14.47 5.80
C VAL A 48 -16.09 -13.08 5.39
N ASN A 49 -17.41 -12.90 5.36
CA ASN A 49 -18.02 -11.63 4.94
C ASN A 49 -17.72 -10.52 5.96
N LEU A 50 -17.87 -10.81 7.24
CA LEU A 50 -17.58 -9.86 8.32
C LEU A 50 -16.09 -9.51 8.35
N MET A 51 -15.21 -10.49 8.18
CA MET A 51 -13.75 -10.23 8.13
C MET A 51 -13.36 -9.37 6.92
N ARG A 52 -13.96 -9.61 5.75
CA ARG A 52 -13.73 -8.79 4.56
C ARG A 52 -14.14 -7.34 4.79
N ILE A 53 -15.27 -7.11 5.44
CA ILE A 53 -15.74 -5.76 5.79
C ILE A 53 -14.77 -5.10 6.77
N LEU A 54 -14.37 -5.77 7.84
CA LEU A 54 -13.45 -5.21 8.84
C LEU A 54 -12.08 -4.83 8.23
N ILE A 55 -11.49 -5.72 7.43
CA ILE A 55 -10.19 -5.48 6.80
C ILE A 55 -10.30 -4.35 5.77
N SER A 56 -11.39 -4.30 5.00
CA SER A 56 -11.64 -3.21 4.06
C SER A 56 -11.81 -1.88 4.78
N LEU A 57 -12.48 -1.85 5.94
CA LEU A 57 -12.68 -0.64 6.74
C LEU A 57 -11.34 -0.09 7.26
N VAL A 58 -10.45 -0.95 7.77
CA VAL A 58 -9.10 -0.56 8.18
C VAL A 58 -8.29 -0.03 7.00
N ALA A 59 -8.34 -0.72 5.84
CA ALA A 59 -7.63 -0.30 4.64
C ALA A 59 -8.13 1.06 4.11
N VAL A 60 -9.45 1.26 4.07
CA VAL A 60 -10.08 2.51 3.64
C VAL A 60 -9.75 3.64 4.61
N LEU A 61 -9.77 3.40 5.92
CA LEU A 61 -9.39 4.39 6.92
C LEU A 61 -7.95 4.86 6.72
N LEU A 62 -6.99 3.92 6.61
CA LEU A 62 -5.58 4.24 6.36
C LEU A 62 -5.37 4.97 5.04
N ALA A 63 -6.02 4.49 3.97
CA ALA A 63 -5.92 5.10 2.64
C ALA A 63 -6.50 6.51 2.64
N SER A 64 -7.64 6.74 3.29
CA SER A 64 -8.32 8.04 3.34
C SER A 64 -7.52 9.08 4.10
N ILE A 65 -6.93 8.70 5.24
CA ILE A 65 -6.05 9.59 6.02
C ILE A 65 -4.84 10.00 5.17
N SER A 66 -4.22 9.04 4.47
CA SER A 66 -3.06 9.34 3.61
C SER A 66 -3.42 10.24 2.43
N THR A 67 -4.54 9.98 1.75
CA THR A 67 -4.94 10.75 0.55
C THR A 67 -5.49 12.12 0.88
N ALA A 68 -6.14 12.30 2.04
CA ALA A 68 -6.57 13.63 2.51
C ALA A 68 -5.40 14.61 2.65
N VAL A 69 -4.20 14.09 2.99
CA VAL A 69 -3.03 14.92 3.25
C VAL A 69 -2.18 15.08 1.99
N VAL A 70 -1.82 13.99 1.35
CA VAL A 70 -0.83 13.97 0.26
C VAL A 70 -1.50 14.14 -1.11
N GLY A 71 -2.79 13.80 -1.22
CA GLY A 71 -3.53 13.63 -2.46
C GLY A 71 -3.58 12.17 -2.91
N ALA A 72 -4.26 11.91 -4.03
CA ALA A 72 -4.31 10.58 -4.62
C ALA A 72 -2.92 10.14 -5.14
N ILE A 73 -2.49 8.94 -4.75
CA ILE A 73 -1.21 8.34 -5.16
C ILE A 73 -1.49 7.13 -6.04
N SER A 74 -1.00 7.15 -7.27
CA SER A 74 -1.17 6.06 -8.23
C SER A 74 -0.09 4.99 -8.07
N PHE A 75 -0.44 3.72 -8.31
CA PHE A 75 0.43 2.54 -8.43
C PHE A 75 1.24 2.10 -7.20
N LEU A 76 1.49 2.95 -6.20
CA LEU A 76 2.28 2.58 -5.01
C LEU A 76 1.72 1.32 -4.32
N GLY A 77 0.40 1.29 -4.10
CA GLY A 77 -0.29 0.16 -3.46
C GLY A 77 -0.34 -1.13 -4.29
N LEU A 78 0.06 -1.09 -5.56
CA LEU A 78 0.18 -2.28 -6.41
C LEU A 78 1.64 -2.76 -6.49
N ILE A 79 2.58 -1.83 -6.69
CA ILE A 79 4.01 -2.14 -6.89
C ILE A 79 4.63 -2.69 -5.60
N VAL A 80 4.45 -1.98 -4.49
CA VAL A 80 5.12 -2.27 -3.22
C VAL A 80 4.78 -3.67 -2.69
N PRO A 81 3.51 -4.07 -2.50
CA PRO A 81 3.20 -5.41 -2.02
C PRO A 81 3.55 -6.50 -3.03
N HIS A 82 3.55 -6.20 -4.34
CA HIS A 82 3.98 -7.16 -5.34
C HIS A 82 5.49 -7.45 -5.23
N ILE A 83 6.33 -6.42 -5.13
CA ILE A 83 7.76 -6.58 -4.89
C ILE A 83 8.00 -7.25 -3.53
N GLY A 84 7.25 -6.85 -2.49
CA GLY A 84 7.32 -7.47 -1.17
C GLY A 84 7.05 -8.96 -1.20
N ARG A 85 6.07 -9.43 -1.99
CA ARG A 85 5.79 -10.87 -2.14
C ARG A 85 6.93 -11.63 -2.79
N LEU A 86 7.66 -11.01 -3.71
CA LEU A 86 8.84 -11.64 -4.35
C LEU A 86 10.03 -11.74 -3.39
N LEU A 87 10.16 -10.81 -2.43
CA LEU A 87 11.30 -10.74 -1.51
C LEU A 87 11.07 -11.51 -0.20
N VAL A 88 9.88 -11.39 0.39
CA VAL A 88 9.56 -11.90 1.74
C VAL A 88 8.56 -13.07 1.70
N GLY A 89 7.95 -13.32 0.54
CA GLY A 89 6.96 -14.39 0.36
C GLY A 89 5.51 -13.91 0.58
N SER A 90 4.57 -14.87 0.60
CA SER A 90 3.13 -14.62 0.64
C SER A 90 2.52 -14.52 2.04
N ASP A 91 3.32 -14.69 3.11
CA ASP A 91 2.83 -14.59 4.48
C ASP A 91 2.58 -13.12 4.86
N HIS A 92 1.32 -12.76 5.12
CA HIS A 92 0.90 -11.41 5.47
C HIS A 92 1.51 -10.89 6.76
N ARG A 93 1.96 -11.77 7.68
CA ARG A 93 2.63 -11.36 8.91
C ARG A 93 3.96 -10.66 8.64
N ALA A 94 4.68 -11.10 7.63
CA ALA A 94 5.96 -10.51 7.22
C ALA A 94 5.77 -9.50 6.09
N LEU A 95 4.82 -9.75 5.18
CA LEU A 95 4.54 -8.89 4.03
C LEU A 95 3.98 -7.53 4.44
N VAL A 96 3.10 -7.44 5.44
CA VAL A 96 2.50 -6.16 5.86
C VAL A 96 3.56 -5.21 6.46
N PRO A 97 4.36 -5.61 7.48
CA PRO A 97 5.45 -4.76 7.99
C PRO A 97 6.46 -4.40 6.90
N PHE A 98 6.83 -5.36 6.04
CA PHE A 98 7.74 -5.09 4.94
C PHE A 98 7.18 -4.06 3.96
N SER A 99 5.90 -4.20 3.58
CA SER A 99 5.24 -3.27 2.66
C SER A 99 5.09 -1.87 3.26
N MET A 100 4.91 -1.75 4.57
CA MET A 100 4.90 -0.45 5.26
C MET A 100 6.24 0.27 5.07
N LEU A 101 7.36 -0.40 5.37
CA LEU A 101 8.70 0.18 5.26
C LEU A 101 9.11 0.41 3.81
N ALA A 102 8.93 -0.59 2.95
CA ALA A 102 9.27 -0.49 1.53
C ALA A 102 8.43 0.57 0.82
N GLY A 103 7.16 0.73 1.19
CA GLY A 103 6.28 1.76 0.66
C GLY A 103 6.72 3.16 1.08
N ALA A 104 7.03 3.36 2.35
CA ALA A 104 7.58 4.63 2.85
C ALA A 104 8.89 5.00 2.14
N PHE A 105 9.81 4.04 2.03
CA PHE A 105 11.10 4.25 1.36
C PHE A 105 10.93 4.56 -0.14
N THR A 106 10.11 3.79 -0.85
CA THR A 106 9.87 4.00 -2.29
C THR A 106 9.24 5.36 -2.55
N PHE A 107 8.26 5.76 -1.73
CA PHE A 107 7.60 7.04 -1.88
C PHE A 107 8.53 8.21 -1.56
N LEU A 108 9.38 8.09 -0.53
CA LEU A 108 10.41 9.07 -0.20
C LEU A 108 11.43 9.25 -1.34
N LEU A 109 11.86 8.16 -1.97
CA LEU A 109 12.73 8.22 -3.14
C LEU A 109 12.04 8.92 -4.32
N ALA A 110 10.77 8.61 -4.58
CA ALA A 110 10.00 9.28 -5.63
C ALA A 110 9.86 10.79 -5.38
N ASP A 111 9.60 11.21 -4.14
CA ASP A 111 9.54 12.62 -3.76
C ASP A 111 10.89 13.32 -3.95
N THR A 112 11.98 12.67 -3.54
CA THR A 112 13.35 13.19 -3.69
C THR A 112 13.74 13.36 -5.16
N ILE A 113 13.42 12.37 -6.00
CA ILE A 113 13.67 12.43 -7.44
C ILE A 113 12.82 13.56 -8.08
N GLY A 114 11.58 13.74 -7.65
CA GLY A 114 10.69 14.79 -8.18
C GLY A 114 11.18 16.20 -7.93
N ARG A 115 11.80 16.41 -6.77
CA ARG A 115 12.40 17.69 -6.42
C ARG A 115 13.74 17.93 -7.12
N THR A 116 14.52 16.88 -7.38
CA THR A 116 15.87 17.01 -7.96
C THR A 116 15.86 17.11 -9.49
N VAL A 117 14.97 16.39 -10.19
CA VAL A 117 15.00 16.30 -11.66
C VAL A 117 14.52 17.58 -12.34
N ALA A 118 13.61 18.33 -11.73
CA ALA A 118 12.94 19.46 -12.38
C ALA A 118 13.18 20.81 -11.68
N ALA A 119 14.16 20.92 -10.78
CA ALA A 119 14.45 22.17 -10.08
C ALA A 119 14.61 23.36 -11.07
N PRO A 120 13.89 24.48 -10.92
CA PRO A 120 13.10 24.94 -9.76
C PRO A 120 11.60 24.56 -9.77
N TYR A 121 11.13 23.80 -10.76
CA TYR A 121 9.75 23.31 -10.85
C TYR A 121 9.56 22.04 -9.99
N GLU A 122 8.49 22.00 -9.20
CA GLU A 122 8.20 20.87 -8.32
C GLU A 122 7.34 19.83 -9.03
N VAL A 123 7.92 18.69 -9.37
CA VAL A 123 7.17 17.53 -9.86
C VAL A 123 6.66 16.72 -8.68
N SER A 124 5.35 16.44 -8.65
CA SER A 124 4.77 15.63 -7.58
C SER A 124 5.27 14.19 -7.62
N ALA A 125 5.51 13.61 -6.44
CA ALA A 125 5.87 12.20 -6.31
C ALA A 125 4.87 11.24 -6.98
N SER A 126 3.57 11.60 -7.01
CA SER A 126 2.53 10.80 -7.66
C SER A 126 2.68 10.70 -9.19
N ILE A 127 3.20 11.76 -9.84
CA ILE A 127 3.51 11.73 -11.27
C ILE A 127 4.66 10.76 -11.53
N ILE A 128 5.74 10.85 -10.74
CA ILE A 128 6.87 9.92 -10.87
C ILE A 128 6.43 8.48 -10.67
N MET A 129 5.64 8.22 -9.64
CA MET A 129 5.09 6.89 -9.40
C MET A 129 4.21 6.39 -10.55
N SER A 130 3.52 7.29 -11.26
CA SER A 130 2.73 6.92 -12.45
C SER A 130 3.62 6.60 -13.65
N VAL A 131 4.69 7.37 -13.87
CA VAL A 131 5.66 7.14 -14.95
C VAL A 131 6.39 5.81 -14.76
N ILE A 132 6.72 5.44 -13.52
CA ILE A 132 7.37 4.17 -13.21
C ILE A 132 6.35 3.02 -13.19
N GLY A 133 5.18 3.25 -12.58
CA GLY A 133 4.17 2.24 -12.37
C GLY A 133 3.41 1.80 -13.62
N GLY A 134 3.19 2.71 -14.57
CA GLY A 134 2.54 2.40 -15.85
C GLY A 134 3.28 1.29 -16.63
N PRO A 135 4.57 1.46 -16.97
CA PRO A 135 5.38 0.43 -17.61
C PRO A 135 5.44 -0.88 -16.82
N PHE A 136 5.60 -0.80 -15.50
CA PHE A 136 5.62 -1.98 -14.64
C PHE A 136 4.32 -2.79 -14.73
N PHE A 137 3.18 -2.11 -14.70
CA PHE A 137 1.86 -2.74 -14.81
C PHE A 137 1.66 -3.38 -16.19
N ILE A 138 2.08 -2.72 -17.28
CA ILE A 138 2.03 -3.29 -18.63
C ILE A 138 2.88 -4.56 -18.73
N ILE A 139 4.09 -4.55 -18.16
CA ILE A 139 4.97 -5.73 -18.15
C ILE A 139 4.31 -6.89 -17.39
N LEU A 140 3.69 -6.62 -16.23
CA LEU A 140 2.97 -7.64 -15.47
C LEU A 140 1.81 -8.25 -16.26
N LEU A 141 0.98 -7.43 -16.90
CA LEU A 141 -0.12 -7.90 -17.75
C LEU A 141 0.39 -8.78 -18.89
N ARG A 142 1.51 -8.40 -19.52
CA ARG A 142 2.09 -9.17 -20.62
C ARG A 142 2.64 -10.52 -20.16
N ARG A 143 3.19 -10.61 -18.95
CA ARG A 143 3.65 -11.90 -18.37
C ARG A 143 2.48 -12.81 -17.99
N SER A 144 1.40 -12.26 -17.45
CA SER A 144 0.20 -13.04 -17.08
C SER A 144 -0.42 -13.73 -18.30
N LYS A 145 -0.49 -13.04 -19.44
CA LYS A 145 -0.97 -13.61 -20.73
C LYS A 145 -0.17 -14.84 -21.20
N LYS A 146 1.09 -14.97 -20.78
CA LYS A 146 1.97 -16.11 -21.15
C LYS A 146 1.68 -17.39 -20.35
N TYR A 147 0.88 -17.30 -19.28
CA TYR A 147 0.42 -18.46 -18.49
C TYR A 147 -1.05 -18.84 -18.77
N ALA A 148 -1.76 -18.02 -19.55
CA ALA A 148 -3.14 -18.25 -19.97
C ALA A 148 -3.26 -18.76 -21.42
N ALA A 149 -2.12 -19.05 -22.06
CA ALA A 149 -2.01 -19.57 -23.43
C ALA A 149 -1.29 -20.92 -23.40
#